data_AF-V9IG06-F1
#
_entry.id   AF-V9IG06-F1
#
_cell.length_a   1.000
_cell.length_b   1.000
_cell.length_c   1.000
_cell.angle_alpha   90.00
_cell.angle_beta   90.00
_cell.angle_gamma   90.00
#
_symmetry.space_group_name_H-M   'P 1'
#
loop_
_entity.id
_entity.type
_entity.pdbx_description
1 polymer ?
#
loop_
_entity_poly.entity_id
_entity_poly.type
_entity_poly.pdbx_seq_one_letter_code
_entity_poly.pdbx_strand_id
1 'polypeptide(L)'
;MVELGAVPSLLELLSHENTDIAVGVVDLLQELTDVDILHESQEGADTLIDALLEQQVCALLVQNLERLDESVKEESDGVYNTLAIFENLLEFRPELCTDAGKQGLMQWLLRRIKAKTPFDVK
;
A
#
# COMPACT_ATOMS: atom_id res chain seq x y z
N MET A 1 -18.90 3.64 -1.78
CA MET A 1 -17.88 2.76 -2.37
C MET A 1 -17.86 1.40 -1.69
N VAL A 2 -17.76 1.37 -0.35
CA VAL A 2 -17.79 0.13 0.45
C VAL A 2 -19.09 -0.66 0.21
N GLU A 3 -20.25 -0.02 0.32
CA GLU A 3 -21.56 -0.67 0.11
C GLU A 3 -21.78 -1.19 -1.32
N LEU A 4 -21.03 -0.67 -2.31
CA LEU A 4 -21.13 -1.08 -3.70
C LEU A 4 -20.16 -2.24 -4.04
N GLY A 5 -19.38 -2.74 -3.07
CA GLY A 5 -18.40 -3.80 -3.31
C GLY A 5 -17.19 -3.36 -4.15
N ALA A 6 -16.89 -2.06 -4.18
CA ALA A 6 -15.78 -1.53 -4.97
C ALA A 6 -14.42 -1.91 -4.39
N VAL A 7 -14.29 -1.97 -3.05
CA VAL A 7 -13.01 -2.26 -2.37
C VAL A 7 -12.45 -3.64 -2.74
N PRO A 8 -13.21 -4.75 -2.66
CA PRO A 8 -12.72 -6.05 -3.12
C PRO A 8 -12.26 -6.02 -4.59
N SER A 9 -13.04 -5.39 -5.48
CA SER A 9 -12.72 -5.32 -6.90
C SER A 9 -11.43 -4.54 -7.17
N LEU A 10 -11.21 -3.45 -6.44
CA LEU A 10 -9.96 -2.67 -6.52
C LEU A 10 -8.76 -3.50 -6.03
N LEU A 11 -8.91 -4.22 -4.92
CA LEU A 11 -7.81 -5.00 -4.35
C LEU A 11 -7.46 -6.24 -5.20
N GLU A 12 -8.42 -6.83 -5.91
CA GLU A 12 -8.13 -7.87 -6.92
C GLU A 12 -7.20 -7.35 -8.03
N LEU A 13 -7.38 -6.10 -8.46
CA LEU A 13 -6.56 -5.48 -9.50
C LEU A 13 -5.12 -5.18 -9.04
N LEU A 14 -4.86 -5.12 -7.73
CA LEU A 14 -3.52 -4.97 -7.20
C LEU A 14 -2.61 -6.16 -7.57
N SER A 15 -3.20 -7.35 -7.73
CA SER A 15 -2.49 -8.58 -8.13
C SER A 15 -2.52 -8.81 -9.65
N HIS A 16 -2.99 -7.85 -10.44
CA HIS A 16 -3.12 -7.99 -11.88
C HIS A 16 -1.75 -8.16 -12.56
N GLU A 17 -1.62 -9.05 -13.54
CA GLU A 17 -0.35 -9.39 -14.20
C GLU A 17 0.36 -8.17 -14.80
N ASN A 18 -0.39 -7.23 -15.37
CA ASN A 18 0.13 -5.94 -15.80
C ASN A 18 0.37 -5.02 -14.59
N THR A 19 1.65 -4.68 -14.32
CA THR A 19 2.07 -3.77 -13.24
C THR A 19 1.50 -2.37 -13.40
N ASP A 20 1.25 -1.89 -14.63
CA ASP A 20 0.62 -0.57 -14.85
C ASP A 20 -0.76 -0.46 -14.17
N ILE A 21 -1.54 -1.55 -14.21
CA ILE A 21 -2.87 -1.58 -13.60
C ILE A 21 -2.74 -1.53 -12.07
N ALA A 22 -1.79 -2.30 -11.52
CA ALA A 22 -1.58 -2.31 -10.08
C ALA A 22 -1.01 -0.99 -9.56
N VAL A 23 -0.10 -0.35 -10.29
CA VAL A 23 0.39 1.00 -9.96
C VAL A 23 -0.77 2.00 -9.98
N GLY A 24 -1.65 1.95 -11.00
CA GLY A 24 -2.83 2.81 -11.02
C GLY A 24 -3.80 2.59 -9.84
N VAL A 25 -3.91 1.34 -9.34
CA VAL A 25 -4.68 1.05 -8.12
C VAL A 25 -3.97 1.60 -6.88
N VAL A 26 -2.65 1.45 -6.78
CA VAL A 26 -1.85 2.01 -5.69
C VAL A 26 -1.99 3.53 -5.64
N ASP A 27 -1.92 4.22 -6.77
CA ASP A 27 -2.09 5.68 -6.84
C ASP A 27 -3.46 6.09 -6.31
N LEU A 28 -4.53 5.41 -6.75
CA LEU A 28 -5.87 5.67 -6.24
C LEU A 28 -6.00 5.38 -4.73
N LEU A 29 -5.40 4.29 -4.23
CA LEU A 29 -5.42 3.97 -2.81
C LEU A 29 -4.64 5.00 -1.99
N GLN A 30 -3.54 5.53 -2.52
CA GLN A 30 -2.76 6.58 -1.87
C GLN A 30 -3.59 7.85 -1.70
N GLU A 31 -4.29 8.29 -2.76
CA GLU A 31 -5.21 9.44 -2.66
C GLU A 31 -6.35 9.19 -1.66
N LEU A 32 -6.98 8.00 -1.70
CA LEU A 32 -8.08 7.67 -0.79
C LEU A 32 -7.66 7.54 0.67
N THR A 33 -6.39 7.24 0.92
CA THR A 33 -5.83 7.11 2.27
C THR A 33 -5.10 8.35 2.72
N ASP A 34 -5.05 9.43 1.93
CA ASP A 34 -4.41 10.67 2.35
C ASP A 34 -4.99 11.18 3.67
N VAL A 35 -4.12 11.56 4.60
CA VAL A 35 -4.50 11.91 5.98
C VAL A 35 -5.43 13.12 6.02
N ASP A 36 -5.26 14.09 5.12
CA ASP A 36 -6.17 15.24 5.04
C ASP A 36 -7.57 14.79 4.62
N ILE A 37 -7.67 13.86 3.66
CA ILE A 37 -8.93 13.27 3.20
C ILE A 37 -9.59 12.43 4.30
N LEU A 38 -8.81 11.60 5.01
CA LEU A 38 -9.34 10.76 6.10
C LEU A 38 -9.90 11.60 7.26
N HIS A 39 -9.33 12.79 7.50
CA HIS A 39 -9.82 13.72 8.52
C HIS A 39 -11.07 14.52 8.10
N GLU A 40 -11.46 14.54 6.81
CA GLU A 40 -12.70 15.19 6.38
C GLU A 40 -13.95 14.48 6.92
N SER A 41 -13.89 13.16 7.08
CA SER A 41 -14.99 12.36 7.62
C SER A 41 -14.48 11.10 8.33
N GLN A 42 -14.38 11.17 9.66
CA GLN A 42 -13.88 10.06 10.46
C GLN A 42 -14.71 8.77 10.31
N GLU A 43 -16.06 8.87 10.26
CA GLU A 43 -16.93 7.70 10.07
C GLU A 43 -16.74 7.05 8.68
N GLY A 44 -16.59 7.87 7.63
CA GLY A 44 -16.32 7.38 6.28
C GLY A 44 -14.94 6.75 6.15
N ALA A 45 -13.92 7.37 6.77
CA ALA A 45 -12.56 6.87 6.83
C ALA A 45 -12.49 5.53 7.56
N ASP A 46 -13.12 5.43 8.74
CA ASP A 46 -13.19 4.19 9.51
C ASP A 46 -13.83 3.06 8.70
N THR A 47 -14.96 3.34 8.05
CA THR A 47 -15.66 2.37 7.19
C THR A 47 -14.79 1.90 6.01
N LEU A 48 -14.04 2.81 5.38
CA LEU A 48 -13.15 2.48 4.28
C LEU A 48 -11.97 1.61 4.75
N ILE A 49 -11.33 2.01 5.85
CA ILE A 49 -10.16 1.31 6.40
C ILE A 49 -10.57 -0.09 6.88
N ASP A 50 -11.72 -0.22 7.56
CA ASP A 50 -12.23 -1.53 7.96
C ASP A 50 -12.43 -2.44 6.74
N ALA A 51 -13.03 -1.93 5.66
CA ALA A 51 -13.22 -2.70 4.44
C ALA A 51 -11.89 -3.11 3.76
N LEU A 52 -10.86 -2.26 3.81
CA LEU A 52 -9.53 -2.58 3.30
C LEU A 52 -8.85 -3.67 4.16
N LEU A 53 -8.98 -3.60 5.48
CA LEU A 53 -8.41 -4.56 6.41
C LEU A 53 -9.08 -5.93 6.34
N GLU A 54 -10.40 -5.97 6.17
CA GLU A 54 -11.16 -7.21 5.93
C GLU A 54 -10.63 -7.98 4.71
N GLN A 55 -10.09 -7.26 3.71
CA GLN A 55 -9.50 -7.82 2.50
C GLN A 55 -7.98 -7.99 2.55
N GLN A 56 -7.37 -7.89 3.73
CA GLN A 56 -5.93 -8.07 3.94
C GLN A 56 -5.06 -7.14 3.08
N VAL A 57 -5.46 -5.87 2.94
CA VAL A 57 -4.75 -4.87 2.13
C VAL A 57 -3.24 -4.84 2.40
N CYS A 58 -2.80 -4.98 3.66
CA CYS A 58 -1.37 -4.92 3.99
C CYS A 58 -0.58 -6.07 3.33
N ALA A 59 -1.09 -7.29 3.39
CA ALA A 59 -0.47 -8.44 2.73
C ALA A 59 -0.46 -8.26 1.20
N LEU A 60 -1.56 -7.77 0.61
CA LEU A 60 -1.66 -7.53 -0.83
C LEU A 60 -0.67 -6.45 -1.30
N LEU A 61 -0.56 -5.33 -0.59
CA LEU A 61 0.42 -4.27 -0.86
C LEU A 61 1.86 -4.81 -0.79
N VAL A 62 2.18 -5.62 0.21
CA VAL A 62 3.51 -6.25 0.32
C VAL A 62 3.77 -7.21 -0.84
N GLN A 63 2.79 -8.02 -1.23
CA GLN A 63 2.93 -8.91 -2.40
C GLN A 63 3.16 -8.12 -3.68
N ASN A 64 2.45 -7.01 -3.86
CA ASN A 64 2.68 -6.13 -5.00
C ASN A 64 4.08 -5.51 -4.98
N LEU A 65 4.56 -5.07 -3.81
CA LEU A 65 5.93 -4.57 -3.65
C LEU A 65 7.03 -5.58 -4.01
N GLU A 66 6.77 -6.89 -3.91
CA GLU A 66 7.77 -7.92 -4.23
C GLU A 66 8.00 -8.10 -5.74
N ARG A 67 7.07 -7.64 -6.58
CA ARG A 67 7.15 -7.81 -8.04
C ARG A 67 7.49 -6.55 -8.82
N LEU A 68 7.51 -5.38 -8.17
CA LEU A 68 7.85 -4.11 -8.80
C LEU A 68 9.37 -3.98 -9.04
N ASP A 69 9.75 -3.47 -10.20
CA ASP A 69 11.11 -3.17 -10.62
C ASP A 69 11.40 -1.67 -10.48
N GLU A 70 12.11 -1.30 -9.40
CA GLU A 70 12.50 0.08 -9.11
C GLU A 70 13.49 0.69 -10.13
N SER A 71 13.97 -0.06 -11.14
CA SER A 71 14.69 0.53 -12.28
C SER A 71 13.75 1.19 -13.30
N VAL A 72 12.47 0.86 -13.26
CA VAL A 72 11.38 1.51 -14.00
C VAL A 72 10.81 2.63 -13.14
N LYS A 73 10.74 3.85 -13.68
CA LYS A 73 10.34 5.03 -12.91
C LYS A 73 8.93 4.88 -12.35
N GLU A 74 7.99 4.46 -13.19
CA GLU A 74 6.59 4.30 -12.84
C GLU A 74 6.38 3.27 -11.72
N GLU A 75 7.14 2.16 -11.75
CA GLU A 75 7.09 1.14 -10.70
C GLU A 75 7.81 1.59 -9.43
N SER A 76 8.88 2.37 -9.54
CA SER A 76 9.51 3.05 -8.40
C SER A 76 8.56 4.04 -7.72
N ASP A 77 7.76 4.78 -8.49
CA ASP A 77 6.73 5.68 -7.96
C ASP A 77 5.62 4.84 -7.27
N GLY A 78 5.25 3.69 -7.83
CA GLY A 78 4.36 2.72 -7.18
C GLY A 78 4.88 2.17 -5.85
N VAL A 79 6.19 1.91 -5.72
CA VAL A 79 6.81 1.54 -4.44
C VAL A 79 6.68 2.69 -3.43
N TYR A 80 6.99 3.92 -3.84
CA TYR A 80 6.87 5.10 -2.99
C TYR A 80 5.43 5.31 -2.51
N ASN A 81 4.45 5.27 -3.41
CA ASN A 81 3.03 5.43 -3.07
C ASN A 81 2.52 4.30 -2.17
N THR A 82 3.01 3.08 -2.34
CA THR A 82 2.68 1.98 -1.43
C THR A 82 3.18 2.25 0.00
N LEU A 83 4.38 2.81 0.15
CA LEU A 83 4.89 3.19 1.47
C LEU A 83 4.11 4.37 2.07
N ALA A 84 3.67 5.33 1.25
CA ALA A 84 2.80 6.43 1.68
C ALA A 84 1.44 5.91 2.18
N ILE A 85 0.84 4.91 1.52
CA ILE A 85 -0.38 4.26 2.03
C ILE A 85 -0.13 3.66 3.42
N PHE A 86 0.99 2.97 3.62
CA PHE A 86 1.33 2.44 4.95
C PHE A 86 1.52 3.56 5.96
N GLU A 87 2.22 4.65 5.62
CA GLU A 87 2.38 5.81 6.50
C GLU A 87 1.01 6.36 6.93
N ASN A 88 0.12 6.63 5.97
CA ASN A 88 -1.19 7.20 6.26
C ASN A 88 -2.07 6.27 7.12
N LEU A 89 -2.10 4.97 6.79
CA LEU A 89 -2.89 3.99 7.56
C LEU A 89 -2.37 3.85 8.99
N LEU A 90 -1.05 3.89 9.19
CA LEU A 90 -0.42 3.77 10.50
C LEU A 90 -0.49 5.07 11.31
N GLU A 91 -0.55 6.23 10.65
CA GLU A 91 -0.84 7.50 11.30
C GLU A 91 -2.28 7.54 11.80
N PHE A 92 -3.23 7.13 10.96
CA PHE A 92 -4.65 7.14 11.30
C PHE A 92 -5.03 6.04 12.31
N ARG A 93 -4.46 4.83 12.20
CA ARG A 93 -4.66 3.70 13.13
C ARG A 93 -3.33 3.04 13.53
N PRO A 94 -2.62 3.59 14.53
CA PRO A 94 -1.32 3.07 14.98
C PRO A 94 -1.33 1.60 15.41
N GLU A 95 -2.46 1.09 15.86
CA GLU A 95 -2.67 -0.32 16.23
C GLU A 95 -2.38 -1.30 15.07
N LEU A 96 -2.52 -0.85 13.82
CA LEU A 96 -2.26 -1.68 12.63
C LEU A 96 -0.77 -1.97 12.43
N CYS A 97 0.13 -1.22 13.07
CA CYS A 97 1.58 -1.33 12.87
C CYS A 97 2.11 -2.75 13.13
N THR A 98 1.63 -3.37 14.21
CA THR A 98 2.05 -4.73 14.57
C THR A 98 1.59 -5.74 13.52
N ASP A 99 0.37 -5.60 13.00
CA ASP A 99 -0.20 -6.56 12.07
C ASP A 99 0.32 -6.35 10.64
N ALA A 100 0.52 -5.12 10.18
CA ALA A 100 1.23 -4.81 8.95
C ALA A 100 2.65 -5.40 8.96
N GLY A 101 3.35 -5.27 10.10
CA GLY A 101 4.66 -5.88 10.31
C GLY A 101 4.65 -7.40 10.14
N LYS A 102 3.66 -8.09 10.74
CA LYS A 102 3.47 -9.55 10.62
C LYS A 102 3.06 -9.98 9.21
N GLN A 103 2.35 -9.13 8.47
CA GLN A 103 1.93 -9.37 7.08
C GLN A 103 3.05 -9.11 6.06
N GLY A 104 4.29 -8.94 6.52
CA GLY A 104 5.48 -8.97 5.66
C GLY A 104 6.11 -7.61 5.40
N LEU A 105 5.48 -6.49 5.82
CA LEU A 105 6.04 -5.15 5.62
C LEU A 105 7.43 -5.03 6.25
N MET A 106 7.60 -5.48 7.49
CA MET A 106 8.90 -5.43 8.18
C MET A 106 9.98 -6.23 7.44
N GLN A 107 9.63 -7.42 6.94
CA GLN A 107 10.56 -8.25 6.17
C GLN A 107 10.92 -7.61 4.84
N TRP A 108 9.97 -6.96 4.17
CA TRP A 108 10.22 -6.22 2.94
C TRP A 108 11.14 -5.01 3.19
N LEU A 109 10.84 -4.17 4.18
CA LEU A 109 11.66 -3.00 4.55
C LEU A 109 13.11 -3.40 4.88
N LEU A 110 13.31 -4.45 5.68
CA LEU A 110 14.64 -4.94 6.01
C LEU A 110 15.42 -5.44 4.79
N ARG A 111 14.75 -6.07 3.81
CA ARG A 111 15.37 -6.46 2.54
C ARG A 111 15.74 -5.22 1.72
N ARG A 112 14.82 -4.26 1.62
CA ARG A 112 15.00 -3.04 0.82
C ARG A 112 16.15 -2.16 1.31
N ILE A 113 16.33 -2.03 2.63
CA ILE A 113 17.42 -1.27 3.24
C ILE A 113 18.77 -1.98 3.06
N LYS A 114 18.79 -3.32 3.04
CA LYS A 114 20.01 -4.12 2.83
C LYS A 114 20.41 -4.26 1.36
N ALA A 115 19.49 -3.97 0.43
CA ALA A 115 19.79 -3.98 -0.99
C ALA A 115 20.89 -2.95 -1.26
N LYS A 116 22.02 -3.41 -1.78
CA LYS A 116 23.16 -2.53 -2.09
C LYS A 116 22.70 -1.50 -3.10
N THR A 117 22.74 -0.24 -2.71
CA THR A 117 22.56 0.85 -3.66
C THR A 117 23.81 0.95 -4.54
N PRO A 118 23.71 1.49 -5.77
CA PRO A 118 24.89 1.77 -6.60
C PRO A 118 25.97 2.63 -5.91
N PHE A 119 25.62 3.30 -4.80
CA PHE A 119 26.53 4.07 -3.96
C PHE A 119 27.42 3.22 -3.04
N ASP A 120 27.01 1.99 -2.70
CA ASP A 120 27.72 1.11 -1.76
C ASP A 120 28.87 0.29 -2.41
N VAL A 121 29.09 0.47 -3.71
CA VAL A 121 30.10 -0.29 -4.49
C VAL A 121 31.41 0.52 -4.69
N LYS A 122 31.66 1.54 -3.85
CA LYS A 122 32.90 2.33 -3.87
C LYS A 122 33.81 2.02 -2.69
#